data_AF-A0AA41WJS8-F1
#
_entry.id   AF-A0AA41WJS8-F1
#
_cell.length_a   1.000
_cell.length_b   1.000
_cell.length_c   1.000
_cell.angle_alpha   90.00
_cell.angle_beta   90.00
_cell.angle_gamma   90.00
#
_symmetry.space_group_name_H-M   'P 1'
#
loop_
_entity.id
_entity.type
_entity.pdbx_description
1 polymer ?
#
loop_
_entity_poly.entity_id
_entity_poly.type
_entity_poly.pdbx_seq_one_letter_code
_entity_poly.pdbx_strand_id
1 'polypeptide(L)'
;PRRKLPIGIQTLRDIREGGYYYVDKTPLIARLVDSGKHYFLSRPRRFGKSLLLDTIACAFEGRRELFDAHDGADGSAPREKLFLADHWDWARPHPVIRLS
;
A
#
# COMPACT_ATOMS: atom_id res chain seq x y z
N PRO A 1 2.32 6.74 -22.25
CA PRO A 1 2.81 5.34 -22.21
C PRO A 1 2.02 4.50 -21.20
N ARG A 2 1.74 3.22 -21.49
CA ARG A 2 1.01 2.32 -20.56
C ARG A 2 1.94 1.89 -19.41
N ARG A 3 1.42 1.82 -18.18
CA ARG A 3 2.18 1.35 -17.00
C ARG A 3 2.42 -0.17 -17.05
N LYS A 4 3.39 -0.66 -16.27
CA LYS A 4 3.71 -2.09 -16.16
C LYS A 4 2.71 -2.80 -15.25
N LEU A 5 2.42 -4.08 -15.50
CA LEU A 5 1.65 -4.91 -14.57
C LEU A 5 2.54 -5.38 -13.41
N PRO A 6 2.09 -5.32 -12.15
CA PRO A 6 2.88 -5.68 -10.97
C PRO A 6 2.96 -7.20 -10.75
N ILE A 7 3.40 -7.96 -11.75
CA ILE A 7 3.45 -9.42 -11.67
C ILE A 7 4.58 -9.84 -10.74
N GLY A 8 4.24 -10.55 -9.66
CA GLY A 8 5.23 -11.06 -8.69
C GLY A 8 5.72 -10.04 -7.67
N ILE A 9 5.30 -8.78 -7.78
CA ILE A 9 5.67 -7.71 -6.84
C ILE A 9 4.74 -7.75 -5.63
N GLN A 10 5.33 -7.62 -4.44
CA GLN A 10 4.62 -7.77 -3.17
C GLN A 10 4.81 -6.58 -2.23
N THR A 11 5.59 -5.58 -2.62
CA THR A 11 5.79 -4.38 -1.79
C THR A 11 5.08 -3.18 -2.41
N LEU A 12 4.53 -2.30 -1.55
CA LEU A 12 3.94 -1.06 -2.01
C LEU A 12 5.01 -0.14 -2.62
N ARG A 13 6.21 -0.11 -2.03
CA ARG A 13 7.36 0.67 -2.50
C ARG A 13 7.66 0.39 -3.98
N ASP A 14 7.90 -0.88 -4.31
CA ASP A 14 8.27 -1.26 -5.68
C ASP A 14 7.18 -0.89 -6.68
N ILE A 15 5.91 -0.99 -6.29
CA ILE A 15 4.78 -0.60 -7.15
C ILE A 15 4.74 0.91 -7.37
N ARG A 16 4.86 1.70 -6.29
CA ARG A 16 4.78 3.16 -6.31
C ARG A 16 5.95 3.77 -7.06
N GLU A 17 7.16 3.27 -6.82
CA GLU A 17 8.39 3.80 -7.42
C GLU A 17 8.65 3.22 -8.83
N GLY A 18 8.33 1.94 -9.09
CA GLY A 18 8.79 1.20 -10.28
C GLY A 18 7.93 1.25 -11.55
N GLY A 19 7.07 2.26 -11.72
CA GLY A 19 6.27 2.37 -12.96
C GLY A 19 5.01 1.47 -13.06
N TYR A 20 4.55 0.84 -11.96
CA TYR A 20 3.50 -0.19 -12.03
C TYR A 20 2.06 0.33 -11.82
N TYR A 21 1.08 -0.42 -12.34
CA TYR A 21 -0.31 -0.24 -11.96
C TYR A 21 -0.54 -0.64 -10.50
N TYR A 22 -1.28 0.20 -9.78
CA TYR A 22 -1.79 -0.08 -8.44
C TYR A 22 -3.28 0.25 -8.42
N VAL A 23 -4.09 -0.64 -7.87
CA VAL A 23 -5.50 -0.34 -7.60
C VAL A 23 -5.59 0.07 -6.15
N ASP A 24 -5.98 1.33 -5.90
CA ASP A 24 -6.07 1.84 -4.54
C ASP A 24 -7.14 1.08 -3.74
N LYS A 25 -6.69 0.31 -2.76
CA LYS A 25 -7.53 -0.38 -1.77
C LYS A 25 -7.33 0.17 -0.37
N THR A 26 -6.60 1.27 -0.23
CA THR A 26 -6.33 1.90 1.06
C THR A 26 -7.58 2.44 1.79
N PRO A 27 -8.73 2.76 1.14
CA PRO A 27 -9.98 3.02 1.87
C PRO A 27 -10.48 1.80 2.67
N LEU A 28 -10.21 0.59 2.20
CA LEU A 28 -10.55 -0.63 2.94
C LEU A 28 -9.68 -0.74 4.20
N ILE A 29 -8.40 -0.40 4.12
CA ILE A 29 -7.48 -0.44 5.26
C ILE A 29 -7.99 0.49 6.38
N ALA A 30 -8.39 1.72 6.05
CA ALA A 30 -8.97 2.64 7.04
C ALA A 30 -10.16 2.02 7.80
N ARG A 31 -11.07 1.35 7.07
CA ARG A 31 -12.22 0.66 7.66
C ARG A 31 -11.81 -0.54 8.51
N LEU A 32 -10.80 -1.32 8.07
CA LEU A 32 -10.33 -2.49 8.81
C LEU A 32 -9.73 -2.07 10.16
N VAL A 33 -8.98 -0.98 10.20
CA VAL A 33 -8.33 -0.51 11.43
C VAL A 33 -9.34 -0.01 12.45
N ASP A 34 -10.44 0.59 12.01
CA ASP A 34 -11.48 1.13 12.89
C ASP A 34 -12.47 0.07 13.41
N SER A 35 -12.76 -0.97 12.61
CA SER A 35 -13.93 -1.84 12.87
C SER A 35 -13.64 -3.20 13.50
N GLY A 36 -12.41 -3.71 13.48
CA GLY A 36 -12.15 -5.11 13.81
C GLY A 36 -11.00 -5.37 14.77
N LYS A 37 -11.12 -6.48 15.50
CA LYS A 37 -10.06 -6.99 16.37
C LYS A 37 -9.15 -7.99 15.65
N HIS A 38 -9.71 -8.88 14.84
CA HIS A 38 -8.97 -9.94 14.14
C HIS A 38 -9.54 -10.13 12.73
N TYR A 39 -8.65 -10.32 11.75
CA TYR A 39 -9.01 -10.53 10.36
C TYR A 39 -8.36 -11.78 9.78
N PHE A 40 -9.14 -12.59 9.08
CA PHE A 40 -8.66 -13.72 8.30
C PHE A 40 -8.76 -13.39 6.81
N LEU A 41 -7.62 -13.34 6.11
CA LEU A 41 -7.56 -13.05 4.68
C LEU A 41 -7.71 -14.34 3.85
N SER A 42 -8.95 -14.81 3.67
CA SER A 42 -9.28 -16.01 2.89
C SER A 42 -9.33 -15.75 1.39
N ARG A 43 -8.29 -16.11 0.61
CA ARG A 43 -8.32 -16.11 -0.88
C ARG A 43 -7.31 -17.08 -1.51
N PRO A 44 -7.43 -17.44 -2.81
CA PRO A 44 -6.48 -18.27 -3.55
C PRO A 44 -5.04 -17.69 -3.63
N ARG A 45 -4.09 -18.49 -4.12
CA ARG A 45 -2.69 -18.07 -4.34
C ARG A 45 -2.62 -16.85 -5.27
N ARG A 46 -1.70 -15.93 -5.02
CA ARG A 46 -1.44 -14.69 -5.82
C ARG A 46 -2.57 -13.65 -5.87
N PHE A 47 -3.54 -13.71 -4.96
CA PHE A 47 -4.60 -12.70 -4.83
C PHE A 47 -4.21 -11.42 -4.07
N GLY A 48 -2.92 -11.06 -4.04
CA GLY A 48 -2.47 -9.78 -3.47
C GLY A 48 -2.49 -9.68 -1.94
N LYS A 49 -2.64 -10.78 -1.19
CA LYS A 49 -2.61 -10.76 0.29
C LYS A 49 -1.30 -10.20 0.84
N SER A 50 -0.16 -10.65 0.33
CA SER A 50 1.16 -10.15 0.76
C SER A 50 1.29 -8.64 0.50
N LEU A 51 0.85 -8.18 -0.68
CA LEU A 51 0.84 -6.76 -1.02
C LEU A 51 -0.07 -5.94 -0.09
N LEU A 52 -1.25 -6.47 0.25
CA LEU A 52 -2.14 -5.80 1.20
C LEU A 52 -1.50 -5.68 2.58
N LEU A 53 -0.91 -6.77 3.10
CA LEU A 53 -0.22 -6.74 4.39
C LEU A 53 0.99 -5.80 4.37
N ASP A 54 1.75 -5.74 3.28
CA ASP A 54 2.84 -4.79 3.12
C ASP A 54 2.33 -3.34 3.07
N THR A 55 1.22 -3.08 2.37
CA THR A 55 0.56 -1.75 2.33
C THR A 55 0.12 -1.32 3.74
N ILE A 56 -0.49 -2.23 4.51
CA ILE A 56 -0.87 -1.99 5.90
C ILE A 56 0.39 -1.68 6.72
N ALA A 57 1.44 -2.49 6.60
CA ALA A 57 2.70 -2.25 7.29
C ALA A 57 3.27 -0.86 6.99
N CYS A 58 3.29 -0.43 5.73
CA CYS A 58 3.74 0.92 5.36
C CYS A 58 2.95 2.03 6.07
N ALA A 59 1.62 1.87 6.16
CA ALA A 59 0.76 2.87 6.81
C ALA A 59 1.07 2.94 8.31
N PHE A 60 1.15 1.79 8.99
CA PHE A 60 1.48 1.72 10.41
C PHE A 60 2.91 2.22 10.70
N GLU A 61 3.89 1.90 9.86
CA GLU A 61 5.26 2.41 9.98
C GLU A 61 5.38 3.93 9.71
N GLY A 62 4.31 4.59 9.23
CA GLY A 62 4.31 6.02 8.94
C GLY A 62 5.00 6.41 7.63
N ARG A 63 5.12 5.48 6.67
CA ARG A 63 5.74 5.73 5.33
C ARG A 63 4.85 6.54 4.41
N ARG A 64 4.48 7.75 4.84
CA ARG A 64 3.54 8.66 4.17
C ARG A 64 3.92 8.94 2.72
N GLU A 65 5.22 9.01 2.42
CA GLU A 65 5.76 9.26 1.08
C GLU A 65 5.27 8.25 0.03
N LEU A 66 4.93 7.02 0.44
CA LEU A 66 4.39 5.99 -0.46
C LEU A 66 2.90 6.19 -0.78
N PHE A 67 2.19 6.98 0.02
CA PHE A 67 0.76 7.25 -0.14
C PHE A 67 0.50 8.60 -0.80
N ASP A 68 1.37 9.58 -0.57
CA ASP A 68 1.26 10.90 -1.18
C ASP A 68 1.48 10.87 -2.70
N ALA A 69 1.04 11.94 -3.36
CA ALA A 69 1.34 12.15 -4.76
C ALA A 69 2.84 12.45 -4.94
N HIS A 70 3.46 11.84 -5.93
CA HIS A 70 4.87 12.09 -6.25
C HIS A 70 5.12 11.87 -7.75
N ASP A 71 6.20 12.45 -8.25
CA ASP A 71 6.67 12.18 -9.61
C ASP A 71 7.18 10.74 -9.73
N GLY A 72 7.10 10.15 -10.93
CA GLY A 72 7.67 8.83 -11.18
C GLY A 72 9.20 8.91 -11.18
N ALA A 73 9.86 8.20 -10.25
CA ALA A 73 11.33 8.21 -10.11
C ALA A 73 12.08 7.75 -11.38
N ASP A 74 11.42 6.96 -12.23
CA ASP A 74 11.93 6.45 -13.51
C ASP A 74 11.49 7.29 -14.73
N GLY A 75 10.99 8.52 -14.51
CA GLY A 75 10.37 9.33 -15.55
C GLY A 75 8.99 8.82 -15.98
N SER A 76 8.41 7.86 -15.26
CA SER A 76 7.02 7.44 -15.47
C SER A 76 6.02 8.52 -15.05
N ALA A 77 4.78 8.37 -15.53
CA ALA A 77 3.71 9.30 -15.23
C ALA A 77 3.55 9.52 -13.70
N PRO A 78 3.18 10.74 -13.27
CA PRO A 78 2.97 11.07 -11.87
C PRO A 78 2.06 10.08 -11.16
N ARG A 79 2.31 9.91 -9.86
CA ARG A 79 1.49 9.09 -8.99
C ARG A 79 0.49 9.95 -8.28
N GLU A 80 -0.77 9.59 -8.48
CA GLU A 80 -1.85 10.14 -7.69
C GLU A 80 -1.71 9.69 -6.24
N LYS A 81 -2.22 10.55 -5.39
CA LYS A 81 -2.36 10.31 -3.96
C LYS A 81 -3.30 9.11 -3.73
N LEU A 82 -2.95 8.24 -2.79
CA LEU A 82 -3.81 7.16 -2.30
C LEU A 82 -4.73 7.70 -1.21
N PHE A 83 -5.90 7.10 -1.04
CA PHE A 83 -6.89 7.53 -0.04
C PHE A 83 -6.30 7.73 1.36
N LEU A 84 -5.47 6.80 1.85
CA LEU A 84 -4.90 6.92 3.19
C LEU A 84 -4.01 8.15 3.41
N ALA A 85 -3.45 8.76 2.36
CA ALA A 85 -2.61 9.95 2.50
C ALA A 85 -3.32 11.09 3.24
N ASP A 86 -4.64 11.25 3.03
CA ASP A 86 -5.46 12.28 3.70
C ASP A 86 -6.32 11.71 4.83
N HIS A 87 -6.36 10.39 4.99
CA HIS A 87 -7.26 9.68 5.90
C HIS A 87 -6.52 8.76 6.89
N TRP A 88 -5.28 9.10 7.23
CA TRP A 88 -4.45 8.39 8.20
C TRP A 88 -3.75 9.38 9.13
N ASP A 89 -3.61 9.01 10.41
CA ASP A 89 -2.88 9.82 11.38
C ASP A 89 -1.37 9.54 11.26
N TRP A 90 -0.72 10.25 10.35
CA TRP A 90 0.73 10.12 10.10
C TRP A 90 1.61 10.57 11.27
N ALA A 91 1.07 11.26 12.26
CA ALA A 91 1.83 11.67 13.45
C ALA A 91 2.04 10.52 14.44
N ARG A 92 1.37 9.38 14.24
CA ARG A 92 1.42 8.21 15.14
C ARG A 92 1.93 6.95 14.42
N PRO A 93 3.24 6.83 14.18
CA PRO A 93 3.81 5.58 13.70
C PRO A 93 3.75 4.51 14.78
N HIS A 94 3.61 3.26 14.33
CA HIS A 94 3.55 2.06 15.14
C HIS A 94 4.64 1.07 14.70
N PRO A 95 5.29 0.36 15.63
CA PRO A 95 6.21 -0.71 15.27
C PRO A 95 5.46 -1.86 14.59
N VAL A 96 5.98 -2.34 13.46
CA VAL A 96 5.44 -3.51 12.75
C VAL A 96 6.39 -4.69 12.92
N ILE A 97 5.86 -5.79 13.48
CA ILE A 97 6.60 -7.03 13.69
C ILE A 97 6.15 -8.04 12.63
N ARG A 98 7.09 -8.58 11.86
CA ARG A 98 6.85 -9.67 10.92
C ARG A 98 7.34 -10.98 11.53
N LEU A 99 6.43 -11.93 11.71
CA LEU A 99 6.74 -13.29 12.16
C LEU A 99 6.74 -14.20 10.93
N SER A 100 7.83 -14.94 10.72
CA SER A 100 8.04 -15.85 9.60
C SER A 100 8.20 -17.28 10.06
#